data_AF-A0A7X9M1W1-F1
#
_entry.id   AF-A0A7X9M1W1-F1
#
_cell.length_a   1.000
_cell.length_b   1.000
_cell.length_c   1.000
_cell.angle_alpha   90.00
_cell.angle_beta   90.00
_cell.angle_gamma   90.00
#
_symmetry.space_group_name_H-M   'P 1'
#
loop_
_entity.id
_entity.type
_entity.pdbx_description
1 polymer ?
#
loop_
_entity_poly.entity_id
_entity_poly.type
_entity_poly.pdbx_seq_one_letter_code
_entity_poly.pdbx_strand_id
1 'polypeptide(L)'
;MKNKKQFILVFSFIMVCIWIGGLLGIYVIGKETGEYNYALTIPMAAGTIFGTAVTLFFSKWNKKRNGNLPEFDERSALLMKRYFLIVLYVVLFGSGAALNILSLSARRLHLICVTGEAQQFRWR
;
A
#
# COMPACT_ATOMS: atom_id res chain seq x y z
N MET A 1 -3.31 -21.36 -17.09
CA MET A 1 -2.10 -21.26 -16.23
C MET A 1 -1.09 -22.39 -16.43
N LYS A 2 -0.33 -22.37 -17.54
CA LYS A 2 0.86 -23.23 -17.74
C LYS A 2 1.99 -22.91 -16.73
N ASN A 3 1.87 -21.76 -16.05
CA ASN A 3 2.83 -21.21 -15.07
C ASN A 3 2.23 -21.04 -13.65
N LYS A 4 1.44 -21.99 -13.15
CA LYS A 4 0.83 -21.92 -11.80
C LYS A 4 1.86 -21.61 -10.69
N LYS A 5 3.06 -22.16 -10.80
CA LYS A 5 4.14 -21.97 -9.82
C LYS A 5 4.61 -20.51 -9.74
N GLN A 6 4.77 -19.84 -10.90
CA GLN A 6 5.17 -18.43 -10.94
C GLN A 6 4.09 -17.51 -10.38
N PHE A 7 2.83 -17.78 -10.71
CA PHE A 7 1.70 -17.02 -10.17
C PHE A 7 1.63 -17.13 -8.64
N ILE A 8 1.76 -18.34 -8.09
CA ILE A 8 1.76 -18.57 -6.64
C ILE A 8 2.95 -17.88 -5.97
N LEU A 9 4.15 -17.93 -6.58
CA LEU A 9 5.34 -17.29 -6.04
C LEU A 9 5.16 -15.77 -5.96
N VAL A 10 4.74 -15.14 -7.05
CA VAL A 10 4.48 -13.69 -7.09
C VAL A 10 3.36 -13.30 -6.12
N PHE A 11 2.28 -14.07 -6.06
CA PHE A 11 1.17 -13.81 -5.15
C PHE A 11 1.60 -13.93 -3.68
N SER A 12 2.38 -14.95 -3.33
CA SER A 12 2.92 -15.11 -1.98
C SER A 12 3.85 -13.97 -1.59
N PHE A 13 4.70 -13.51 -2.51
CA PHE A 13 5.60 -12.39 -2.30
C PHE A 13 4.84 -11.10 -1.99
N ILE A 14 3.81 -10.78 -2.78
CA ILE A 14 2.97 -9.60 -2.56
C ILE A 14 2.29 -9.66 -1.19
N MET A 15 1.76 -10.83 -0.80
CA MET A 15 1.12 -11.01 0.51
C MET A 15 2.12 -10.74 1.64
N VAL A 16 3.34 -11.29 1.57
CA VAL A 16 4.38 -11.05 2.57
C VAL A 16 4.72 -9.56 2.67
N CYS A 17 4.85 -8.85 1.54
CA CYS A 17 5.10 -7.40 1.56
C CYS A 17 3.98 -6.60 2.23
N ILE A 18 2.71 -6.94 1.95
CA ILE A 18 1.56 -6.30 2.61
C ILE A 18 1.60 -6.53 4.11
N TRP A 19 1.92 -7.77 4.53
CA TRP A 19 2.02 -8.12 5.94
C TRP A 19 3.14 -7.38 6.67
N ILE A 20 4.34 -7.35 6.08
CA ILE A 20 5.48 -6.63 6.65
C ILE A 20 5.21 -5.13 6.71
N GLY A 21 4.66 -4.54 5.65
CA GLY A 21 4.32 -3.12 5.61
C GLY A 21 3.27 -2.71 6.63
N GLY A 22 2.20 -3.51 6.78
CA GLY A 22 1.16 -3.25 7.77
C GLY A 22 1.65 -3.39 9.21
N LEU A 23 2.47 -4.40 9.51
CA LEU A 23 3.08 -4.56 10.84
C LEU A 23 4.06 -3.43 11.17
N LEU A 24 4.88 -3.01 10.20
CA LEU A 24 5.74 -1.83 10.36
C LEU A 24 4.93 -0.56 10.64
N GLY A 25 3.79 -0.38 9.95
CA GLY A 25 2.88 0.74 10.22
C GLY A 25 2.37 0.75 11.66
N ILE A 26 1.89 -0.39 12.16
CA ILE A 26 1.42 -0.52 13.55
C ILE A 26 2.55 -0.27 14.54
N TYR A 27 3.76 -0.76 14.25
CA TYR A 27 4.93 -0.54 15.10
C TYR A 27 5.30 0.95 15.19
N VAL A 28 5.29 1.67 14.07
CA VAL A 28 5.58 3.11 14.03
C VAL A 28 4.51 3.90 14.80
N ILE A 29 3.23 3.58 14.62
CA ILE A 29 2.13 4.23 15.35
C ILE A 29 2.28 3.97 16.85
N GLY A 30 2.50 2.72 17.27
CA GLY A 30 2.65 2.37 18.68
C GLY A 30 3.87 3.00 19.35
N LYS A 31 4.95 3.27 18.59
CA LYS A 31 6.12 4.00 19.10
C LYS A 31 5.79 5.47 19.43
N GLU A 32 4.92 6.11 18.65
CA GLU A 32 4.52 7.51 18.86
C GLU A 32 3.45 7.65 19.96
N THR A 33 2.49 6.72 20.04
CA THR A 33 1.38 6.79 21.01
C THR A 33 1.67 6.11 22.36
N GLY A 34 2.74 5.30 22.47
CA GLY A 34 3.08 4.54 23.68
C GLY A 34 2.21 3.31 23.94
N GLU A 35 1.11 3.14 23.19
CA GLU A 35 0.23 1.98 23.23
C GLU A 35 0.23 1.22 21.90
N TYR A 36 0.54 -0.07 21.94
CA TYR A 36 0.45 -0.96 20.80
C TYR A 36 -0.99 -1.48 20.63
N ASN A 37 -1.78 -0.75 19.85
CA ASN A 37 -3.15 -1.15 19.56
C ASN A 37 -3.18 -2.26 18.49
N TYR A 38 -3.17 -3.51 18.93
CA TYR A 38 -3.27 -4.69 18.06
C TYR A 38 -4.62 -4.80 17.34
N ALA A 39 -5.66 -4.04 17.70
CA ALA A 39 -6.94 -4.06 16.99
C ALA A 39 -6.79 -3.70 15.50
N LEU A 40 -5.74 -2.95 15.14
CA LEU A 40 -5.39 -2.61 13.76
C LEU A 40 -4.96 -3.82 12.91
N THR A 41 -4.55 -4.93 13.54
CA THR A 41 -4.25 -6.18 12.82
C THR A 41 -5.51 -6.91 12.33
N ILE A 42 -6.65 -6.68 12.97
CA ILE A 42 -7.94 -7.30 12.61
C ILE A 42 -8.40 -6.88 11.21
N PRO A 43 -8.53 -5.58 10.85
CA PRO A 43 -8.93 -5.18 9.51
C PRO A 43 -7.91 -5.59 8.45
N MET A 44 -6.63 -5.68 8.82
CA MET A 44 -5.57 -6.13 7.93
C MET A 44 -5.67 -7.64 7.60
N ALA A 45 -5.94 -8.47 8.61
CA ALA A 45 -6.23 -9.90 8.43
C ALA A 45 -7.54 -10.11 7.65
N ALA A 46 -8.58 -9.35 7.97
CA ALA A 46 -9.86 -9.42 7.27
C ALA A 46 -9.71 -9.04 5.79
N GLY A 47 -8.98 -7.96 5.49
CA GLY A 47 -8.74 -7.49 4.12
C GLY A 47 -7.93 -8.50 3.29
N THR A 48 -6.93 -9.15 3.88
CA THR A 48 -6.12 -10.16 3.18
C THR A 48 -6.90 -11.44 2.89
N ILE A 49 -7.70 -11.93 3.84
CA ILE A 49 -8.60 -13.09 3.64
C ILE A 49 -9.68 -12.75 2.60
N PHE A 50 -10.26 -11.55 2.67
CA PHE A 50 -11.30 -11.14 1.73
C PHE A 50 -10.74 -10.98 0.30
N GLY A 51 -9.59 -10.32 0.15
CA GLY A 51 -8.96 -10.12 -1.16
C GLY A 51 -8.55 -11.44 -1.83
N THR A 52 -8.03 -12.39 -1.05
CA THR A 52 -7.70 -13.75 -1.54
C THR A 52 -8.96 -14.52 -1.96
N ALA A 53 -10.04 -14.44 -1.19
CA ALA A 53 -11.31 -15.09 -1.54
C ALA A 53 -11.91 -14.54 -2.85
N VAL A 54 -11.94 -13.21 -2.99
CA VAL A 54 -12.48 -12.53 -4.20
C VAL A 54 -11.68 -12.92 -5.45
N THR A 55 -10.35 -12.91 -5.38
CA THR A 55 -9.50 -13.25 -6.53
C THR A 55 -9.68 -14.71 -6.97
N LEU A 56 -9.81 -15.66 -6.03
CA LEU A 56 -10.12 -17.06 -6.35
C LEU A 56 -11.51 -17.22 -6.97
N PHE A 57 -12.51 -16.48 -6.48
CA PHE A 57 -13.86 -16.52 -7.01
C PHE A 57 -13.92 -16.00 -8.45
N PHE A 58 -13.31 -14.84 -8.72
CA PHE A 58 -13.20 -14.29 -10.08
C PHE A 58 -12.42 -15.21 -11.02
N SER A 59 -11.33 -15.84 -10.55
CA SER A 59 -10.57 -16.80 -11.36
C SER A 59 -11.43 -17.99 -11.80
N LYS A 60 -12.20 -18.57 -10.87
CA LYS A 60 -13.14 -19.66 -11.20
C LYS A 60 -14.26 -19.18 -12.13
N TRP A 61 -14.80 -18.00 -11.90
CA TRP A 61 -15.88 -17.43 -12.72
C TRP A 61 -15.43 -17.18 -14.16
N ASN A 62 -14.29 -16.52 -14.35
CA ASN A 62 -13.75 -16.23 -15.68
C ASN A 62 -13.42 -17.52 -16.45
N LYS A 63 -12.88 -18.53 -15.76
CA LYS A 63 -12.63 -19.84 -16.36
C LYS A 63 -13.91 -20.53 -16.84
N LYS A 64 -15.05 -20.31 -16.16
CA LYS A 64 -16.36 -20.85 -16.54
C LYS A 64 -16.97 -20.12 -17.74
N ARG A 65 -16.68 -18.82 -17.93
CA ARG A 65 -17.32 -17.98 -18.96
C ARG A 65 -16.52 -17.84 -20.25
N ASN A 66 -15.19 -17.88 -20.22
CA ASN A 66 -14.35 -17.48 -21.36
C ASN A 66 -13.68 -18.60 -22.17
N GLY A 67 -13.90 -19.88 -21.89
CA GLY A 67 -13.33 -20.97 -22.71
C GLY A 67 -11.80 -20.93 -22.88
N ASN A 68 -11.27 -21.68 -23.86
CA ASN A 68 -9.84 -21.77 -24.17
C ASN A 68 -9.35 -20.59 -25.03
N LEU A 69 -9.61 -19.37 -24.59
CA LEU A 69 -8.98 -18.19 -25.19
C LEU A 69 -7.50 -18.15 -24.76
N PRO A 70 -6.56 -17.81 -25.66
CA PRO A 70 -5.16 -17.61 -25.28
C PRO A 70 -5.07 -16.55 -24.18
N GLU A 71 -4.39 -16.92 -23.08
CA GLU A 71 -4.41 -16.20 -21.80
C GLU A 71 -3.80 -14.79 -21.93
N PHE A 72 -2.84 -14.59 -22.84
CA PHE A 72 -2.25 -13.30 -23.17
C PHE A 72 -1.68 -13.28 -24.60
N ASP A 73 -1.94 -12.20 -25.33
CA ASP A 73 -1.30 -11.91 -26.61
C ASP A 73 -0.02 -11.09 -26.37
N GLU A 74 1.09 -11.41 -27.05
CA GLU A 74 2.42 -10.87 -26.74
C GLU A 74 2.47 -9.33 -26.87
N ARG A 75 1.71 -8.80 -27.82
CA ARG A 75 1.56 -7.35 -28.06
C ARG A 75 0.88 -6.63 -26.91
N SER A 76 -0.13 -7.26 -26.31
CA SER A 76 -0.89 -6.72 -25.19
C SER A 76 -0.06 -6.66 -23.91
N ALA A 77 0.81 -7.66 -23.70
CA ALA A 77 1.71 -7.70 -22.54
C ALA A 77 2.74 -6.55 -22.58
N LEU A 78 3.29 -6.25 -23.76
CA LEU A 78 4.26 -5.17 -23.94
C LEU A 78 3.64 -3.78 -23.70
N LEU A 79 2.41 -3.56 -24.18
CA LEU A 79 1.63 -2.35 -23.89
C LEU A 79 1.32 -2.23 -22.40
N MET A 80 0.80 -3.30 -21.77
CA MET A 80 0.53 -3.35 -20.31
C MET A 80 1.74 -2.94 -19.48
N LYS A 81 2.94 -3.46 -19.80
CA LYS A 81 4.18 -3.11 -19.09
C LYS A 81 4.48 -1.61 -19.17
N ARG A 82 4.29 -0.99 -20.34
CA ARG A 82 4.58 0.43 -20.57
C ARG A 82 3.60 1.33 -19.82
N TYR A 83 2.30 1.03 -19.89
CA TYR A 83 1.27 1.74 -19.13
C TYR A 83 1.50 1.59 -17.62
N PHE A 84 1.78 0.38 -17.15
CA PHE A 84 2.03 0.13 -15.73
C PHE A 84 3.25 0.90 -15.23
N LEU A 85 4.34 0.95 -15.99
CA LEU A 85 5.53 1.74 -15.63
C LEU A 85 5.22 3.23 -15.50
N ILE A 86 4.48 3.81 -16.45
CA ILE A 86 4.12 5.23 -16.42
C ILE A 86 3.26 5.54 -15.19
N VAL A 87 2.21 4.75 -14.97
CA VAL A 87 1.31 4.93 -13.82
C VAL A 87 2.06 4.75 -12.50
N LEU A 88 2.91 3.72 -12.41
CA LEU A 88 3.73 3.47 -11.23
C LEU A 88 4.65 4.66 -10.93
N TYR A 89 5.26 5.26 -11.96
CA TYR A 89 6.14 6.41 -11.79
C TYR A 89 5.38 7.62 -11.26
N VAL A 90 4.21 7.91 -11.83
CA VAL A 90 3.35 9.02 -11.39
C VAL A 90 2.89 8.82 -9.94
N VAL A 91 2.50 7.60 -9.57
CA VAL A 91 2.06 7.28 -8.21
C VAL A 91 3.21 7.38 -7.21
N LEU A 92 4.40 6.84 -7.51
CA LEU A 92 5.56 6.95 -6.64
C LEU A 92 5.98 8.42 -6.45
N PHE A 93 6.06 9.17 -7.55
CA PHE A 93 6.49 10.55 -7.51
C PHE A 93 5.46 11.43 -6.80
N GLY A 94 4.17 11.23 -7.08
CA GLY A 94 3.07 11.95 -6.44
C GLY A 94 2.96 11.65 -4.94
N SER A 95 3.02 10.38 -4.53
CA SER A 95 2.98 10.00 -3.12
C SER A 95 4.22 10.47 -2.35
N GLY A 96 5.40 10.38 -2.96
CA GLY A 96 6.64 10.94 -2.40
C GLY A 96 6.58 12.45 -2.23
N ALA A 97 6.11 13.18 -3.25
CA ALA A 97 5.94 14.63 -3.17
C ALA A 97 4.92 15.04 -2.10
N ALA A 98 3.78 14.36 -2.03
CA ALA A 98 2.74 14.62 -1.04
C ALA A 98 3.26 14.43 0.40
N LEU A 99 4.02 13.37 0.66
CA LEU A 99 4.64 13.12 1.97
C LEU A 99 5.66 14.21 2.34
N ASN A 100 6.45 14.67 1.37
CA ASN A 100 7.42 15.75 1.60
C ASN A 100 6.73 17.08 1.95
N ILE A 101 5.65 17.43 1.24
CA ILE A 101 4.86 18.64 1.50
C ILE A 101 4.24 18.57 2.90
N LEU A 102 3.65 17.43 3.27
CA LEU A 102 3.05 17.22 4.59
C LEU A 102 4.08 17.30 5.71
N SER A 103 5.25 16.67 5.55
CA SER A 103 6.35 16.75 6.51
C SER A 103 6.87 18.19 6.67
N LEU A 104 6.97 18.94 5.58
CA LEU A 104 7.43 20.33 5.61
C LEU A 104 6.41 21.24 6.32
N SER A 105 5.12 21.10 6.03
CA SER A 105 4.08 21.90 6.67
C SER A 105 3.95 21.58 8.16
N ALA A 106 4.06 20.31 8.55
CA ALA A 106 4.05 19.87 9.94
C ALA A 106 5.22 20.47 10.75
N ARG A 107 6.46 20.44 10.23
CA ARG A 107 7.62 21.07 10.91
C ARG A 107 7.47 22.59 11.03
N ARG A 108 6.87 23.23 10.03
CA ARG A 108 6.63 24.68 10.05
C ARG A 108 5.62 25.07 11.12
N LEU A 109 4.54 24.31 11.25
CA LEU A 109 3.55 24.47 12.32
C LEU A 109 4.15 24.22 13.71
N HIS A 110 4.98 23.19 13.86
CA HIS A 110 5.69 22.91 15.11
C HIS A 110 6.62 24.06 15.52
N LEU A 111 7.38 24.64 14.58
CA LEU A 111 8.21 25.82 14.85
C LEU A 111 7.39 27.03 15.31
N ILE A 112 6.23 27.28 14.72
CA ILE A 112 5.34 28.37 15.11
C ILE A 112 4.73 28.13 16.51
N CYS A 113 4.37 26.89 16.83
CA CYS A 113 3.83 26.53 18.13
C CYS A 113 4.88 26.68 19.25
N VAL A 114 6.11 26.22 19.01
CA VAL A 114 7.23 26.35 19.96
C VAL A 114 7.68 27.79 20.17
N THR A 115 7.70 28.63 19.12
CA THR A 115 8.05 30.06 19.28
C THR A 115 6.91 30.89 19.86
N GLY A 116 5.65 30.48 19.67
CA GLY A 116 4.48 31.10 20.28
C GLY A 116 4.45 30.96 21.81
N GLU A 117 4.72 29.76 22.35
CA GLU A 117 4.83 29.57 23.80
C GLU A 117 6.04 30.32 24.41
N ALA A 118 7.16 30.39 23.68
CA ALA A 118 8.35 31.13 24.14
C ALA A 118 8.15 32.65 24.22
N GLN A 119 7.21 33.22 23.46
CA GLN A 119 6.82 34.63 23.58
C GLN A 119 5.85 34.86 24.74
N GLN A 120 4.94 33.93 25.01
CA GLN A 120 3.97 34.04 26.12
C GLN A 120 4.64 33.93 27.50
N PHE A 121 5.74 33.16 27.61
CA PHE A 121 6.53 33.04 28.85
C PHE A 121 7.49 34.21 29.13
N ARG A 122 7.75 35.09 28.16
CA ARG A 122 8.70 36.21 28.31
C ARG A 122 8.06 37.49 28.86
N TRP A 123 6.73 37.55 28.93
CA TRP A 123 5.97 38.72 29.40
C TRP A 123 5.18 38.46 30.70
N ARG A 124 5.55 37.43 31.46
CA ARG A 124 5.06 37.17 32.83
C ARG A 124 6.19 37.16 33.83
#